data_AF-A0A925IF27-F1
#
_entry.id   AF-A0A925IF27-F1
#
_cell.length_a   1.000
_cell.length_b   1.000
_cell.length_c   1.000
_cell.angle_alpha   90.00
_cell.angle_beta   90.00
_cell.angle_gamma   90.00
#
_symmetry.space_group_name_H-M   'P 1'
#
loop_
_entity.id
_entity.type
_entity.pdbx_description
1 polymer ?
#
loop_
_entity_poly.entity_id
_entity_poly.type
_entity_poly.pdbx_seq_one_letter_code
_entity_poly.pdbx_strand_id
1 'polypeptide(L)'
;MFRPDFPVRVLEKYGWAHSLHFNTDEEVVRAYRSTPKDWPWFIHLAEGTDEVAAGEYRRLKALGCVGKNTVIVHGVGVPYEDIMTIDKSADRVHGTIWCPTTSEYLLGKSPQWHEGGRWKNADVITVLGSDSRLTSEGDLLHELRAAVKNNHLDGSDHHWQYIDDVTFLAARVIMKQDTGYLKQNFFSDFFVYNWLSLFDHLLQTSNLNKIEKEDLEYSHHPVAAVLCYSSRSDLALIVRGGIPQIGDPEMMAKFPHIQTVEATLDGVPKAINIHLARQIARCSLKEPGLELGVIPKRRFFVL
;
A
#
# COMPACT_ATOMS: atom_id res chain seq x y z
N MET A 1 -19.62 -10.72 4.08
CA MET A 1 -18.44 -10.48 4.94
C MET A 1 -17.90 -9.05 4.78
N PHE A 2 -18.11 -8.37 3.65
CA PHE A 2 -17.91 -6.92 3.54
C PHE A 2 -19.19 -6.29 2.97
N ARG A 3 -19.79 -5.35 3.71
CA ARG A 3 -21.01 -4.66 3.25
C ARG A 3 -20.64 -3.57 2.24
N PRO A 4 -21.57 -3.10 1.40
CA PRO A 4 -21.30 -1.99 0.48
C PRO A 4 -20.74 -0.74 1.16
N ASP A 5 -21.05 -0.54 2.44
CA ASP A 5 -20.55 0.57 3.24
C ASP A 5 -19.18 0.32 3.88
N PHE A 6 -18.56 -0.86 3.75
CA PHE A 6 -17.22 -1.14 4.31
C PHE A 6 -16.22 -0.08 3.85
N PRO A 7 -15.33 0.46 4.71
CA PRO A 7 -14.62 1.72 4.45
C PRO A 7 -13.55 1.65 3.35
N VAL A 8 -13.18 0.44 2.91
CA VAL A 8 -12.30 0.18 1.77
C VAL A 8 -12.96 -0.78 0.79
N ARG A 9 -12.50 -0.81 -0.47
CA ARG A 9 -12.90 -1.88 -1.40
C ARG A 9 -11.98 -3.08 -1.20
N VAL A 10 -12.53 -4.19 -0.72
CA VAL A 10 -11.79 -5.44 -0.52
C VAL A 10 -11.79 -6.23 -1.83
N LEU A 11 -10.66 -6.82 -2.19
CA LEU A 11 -10.55 -7.70 -3.35
C LEU A 11 -11.41 -8.95 -3.14
N GLU A 12 -12.35 -9.23 -4.04
CA GLU A 12 -13.28 -10.37 -3.89
C GLU A 12 -12.84 -11.61 -4.68
N LYS A 13 -12.07 -11.40 -5.75
CA LYS A 13 -11.68 -12.43 -6.72
C LYS A 13 -10.20 -12.73 -6.58
N TYR A 14 -9.88 -13.63 -5.66
CA TYR A 14 -8.52 -14.09 -5.41
C TYR A 14 -8.53 -15.49 -4.79
N GLY A 15 -7.39 -16.16 -4.84
CA GLY A 15 -7.11 -17.30 -3.97
C GLY A 15 -5.88 -17.00 -3.12
N TRP A 16 -5.65 -17.83 -2.10
CA TRP A 16 -4.47 -17.68 -1.27
C TRP A 16 -4.13 -18.97 -0.53
N ALA A 17 -2.88 -19.07 -0.07
CA ALA A 17 -2.45 -19.94 1.01
C ALA A 17 -1.71 -19.08 2.04
N HIS A 18 -1.67 -19.50 3.30
CA HIS A 18 -0.98 -18.74 4.33
C HIS A 18 0.53 -18.74 4.07
N SER A 19 1.16 -19.91 4.17
CA SER A 19 2.59 -20.13 3.86
C SER A 19 2.87 -21.63 3.75
N LEU A 20 4.08 -22.01 3.32
CA LEU A 20 4.51 -23.41 3.27
C LEU A 20 4.71 -24.06 4.66
N HIS A 21 4.67 -23.26 5.73
CA HIS A 21 4.76 -23.71 7.11
C HIS A 21 3.39 -23.99 7.72
N PHE A 22 2.38 -23.16 7.41
CA PHE A 22 1.04 -23.25 7.98
C PHE A 22 0.04 -24.01 7.10
N ASN A 23 0.45 -24.41 5.90
CA ASN A 23 -0.33 -25.25 5.02
C ASN A 23 0.45 -26.50 4.60
N THR A 24 -0.27 -27.60 4.44
CA THR A 24 0.25 -28.81 3.78
C THR A 24 0.46 -28.54 2.29
N ASP A 25 1.33 -29.32 1.65
CA ASP A 25 1.57 -29.22 0.20
C ASP A 25 0.27 -29.44 -0.60
N GLU A 26 -0.57 -30.37 -0.17
CA GLU A 26 -1.87 -30.64 -0.79
C GLU A 26 -2.82 -29.46 -0.70
N GLU A 27 -2.83 -28.73 0.43
CA GLU A 27 -3.65 -27.53 0.61
C GLU A 27 -3.16 -26.39 -0.29
N VAL A 28 -1.84 -26.16 -0.35
CA VAL A 28 -1.22 -25.15 -1.22
C VAL A 28 -1.56 -25.43 -2.69
N VAL A 29 -1.33 -26.67 -3.14
CA VAL A 29 -1.62 -27.10 -4.51
C VAL A 29 -3.11 -26.99 -4.82
N ARG A 30 -3.99 -27.40 -3.90
CA ARG A 30 -5.45 -27.29 -4.07
C ARG A 30 -5.87 -25.83 -4.21
N ALA A 31 -5.41 -24.96 -3.33
CA ALA A 31 -5.74 -23.53 -3.36
C ALA A 31 -5.30 -22.91 -4.68
N TYR A 32 -4.05 -23.14 -5.10
CA TYR A 32 -3.53 -22.63 -6.36
C TYR A 32 -4.32 -23.15 -7.58
N ARG A 33 -4.58 -24.46 -7.65
CA ARG A 33 -5.32 -25.08 -8.78
C ARG A 33 -6.79 -24.64 -8.84
N SER A 34 -7.41 -24.38 -7.69
CA SER A 34 -8.79 -23.88 -7.64
C SER A 34 -8.92 -22.40 -7.99
N THR A 35 -7.82 -21.65 -8.02
CA THR A 35 -7.83 -20.22 -8.34
C THR A 35 -7.82 -20.01 -9.85
N PRO A 36 -8.83 -19.32 -10.41
CA PRO A 36 -8.83 -18.96 -11.83
C PRO A 36 -7.54 -18.22 -12.23
N LYS A 37 -7.05 -18.48 -13.45
CA LYS A 37 -5.77 -17.95 -13.93
C LYS A 37 -5.76 -16.43 -14.19
N ASP A 38 -6.93 -15.82 -14.23
CA ASP A 38 -7.17 -14.39 -14.31
C ASP A 38 -7.38 -13.74 -12.93
N TRP A 39 -7.28 -14.51 -11.85
CA TRP A 39 -7.36 -14.01 -10.47
C TRP A 39 -6.01 -14.21 -9.78
N PRO A 40 -5.54 -13.24 -8.98
CA PRO A 40 -4.30 -13.39 -8.24
C PRO A 40 -4.42 -14.49 -7.19
N TRP A 41 -3.34 -15.23 -6.99
CA TRP A 41 -3.17 -16.22 -5.94
C TRP A 41 -2.00 -15.82 -5.04
N PHE A 42 -2.29 -15.54 -3.77
CA PHE A 42 -1.31 -14.99 -2.82
C PHE A 42 -0.72 -16.08 -1.91
N ILE A 43 0.54 -15.93 -1.53
CA ILE A 43 1.17 -16.77 -0.50
C ILE A 43 2.29 -15.98 0.21
N HIS A 44 2.38 -16.07 1.54
CA HIS A 44 3.59 -15.63 2.26
C HIS A 44 4.69 -16.64 2.01
N LEU A 45 5.82 -16.17 1.50
CA LEU A 45 6.92 -17.02 1.09
C LEU A 45 8.24 -16.36 1.42
N ALA A 46 9.16 -17.15 1.97
CA ALA A 46 10.50 -16.76 2.35
C ALA A 46 10.51 -15.46 3.16
N GLU A 47 9.65 -15.34 4.17
CA GLU A 47 9.66 -14.17 5.05
C GLU A 47 10.93 -14.13 5.91
N GLY A 48 11.41 -15.29 6.37
CA GLY A 48 12.61 -15.40 7.21
C GLY A 48 13.95 -15.27 6.47
N THR A 49 15.04 -15.34 7.24
CA THR A 49 16.43 -15.28 6.72
C THR A 49 17.22 -16.58 6.95
N ASP A 50 16.55 -17.66 7.34
CA ASP A 50 17.16 -18.97 7.59
C ASP A 50 17.17 -19.85 6.33
N GLU A 51 17.82 -21.02 6.44
CA GLU A 51 17.91 -22.00 5.34
C GLU A 51 16.55 -22.56 4.91
N VAL A 52 15.56 -22.58 5.82
CA VAL A 52 14.21 -23.03 5.47
C VAL A 52 13.58 -22.01 4.52
N ALA A 53 13.60 -20.72 4.89
CA ALA A 53 13.13 -19.62 4.06
C ALA A 53 13.83 -19.58 2.69
N ALA A 54 15.15 -19.80 2.67
CA ALA A 54 15.94 -19.85 1.43
C ALA A 54 15.53 -20.98 0.49
N GLY A 55 14.93 -22.07 1.00
CA GLY A 55 14.44 -23.19 0.21
C GLY A 55 12.99 -23.08 -0.27
N GLU A 56 12.20 -22.13 0.25
CA GLU A 56 10.75 -22.10 0.04
C GLU A 56 10.34 -21.85 -1.41
N TYR A 57 11.06 -20.98 -2.13
CA TYR A 57 10.77 -20.73 -3.55
C TYR A 57 10.94 -21.99 -4.40
N ARG A 58 12.01 -22.75 -4.17
CA ARG A 58 12.25 -24.03 -4.86
C ARG A 58 11.17 -25.06 -4.54
N ARG A 59 10.72 -25.14 -3.28
CA ARG A 59 9.61 -26.02 -2.88
C ARG A 59 8.31 -25.61 -3.58
N LEU A 60 7.97 -24.32 -3.59
CA LEU A 60 6.77 -23.83 -4.28
C LEU A 60 6.79 -24.13 -5.79
N LYS A 61 7.97 -24.01 -6.42
CA LYS A 61 8.19 -24.37 -7.82
C LYS A 61 8.01 -25.87 -8.06
N ALA A 62 8.56 -26.73 -7.19
CA ALA A 62 8.38 -28.18 -7.28
C ALA A 62 6.92 -28.62 -7.14
N LEU A 63 6.11 -27.88 -6.37
CA LEU A 63 4.67 -28.10 -6.26
C LEU A 63 3.88 -27.67 -7.52
N GLY A 64 4.51 -26.98 -8.47
CA GLY A 64 3.86 -26.42 -9.66
C GLY A 64 2.97 -25.21 -9.35
N CYS A 65 3.24 -24.51 -8.25
CA CYS A 65 2.46 -23.36 -7.76
C CYS A 65 3.10 -22.00 -8.09
N VAL A 66 4.09 -21.99 -8.98
CA VAL A 66 4.68 -20.78 -9.56
C VAL A 66 4.06 -20.58 -10.93
N GLY A 67 3.49 -19.41 -11.19
CA GLY A 67 2.92 -19.09 -12.49
C GLY A 67 2.36 -17.68 -12.56
N LYS A 68 1.77 -17.35 -13.72
CA LYS A 68 1.33 -15.99 -14.09
C LYS A 68 0.30 -15.32 -13.17
N ASN A 69 -0.22 -16.04 -12.18
CA ASN A 69 -1.11 -15.50 -11.17
C ASN A 69 -0.59 -15.64 -9.74
N THR A 70 0.61 -16.19 -9.54
CA THR A 70 1.25 -16.31 -8.23
C THR A 70 1.80 -14.96 -7.79
N VAL A 71 1.35 -14.49 -6.62
CA VAL A 71 1.86 -13.29 -5.95
C VAL A 71 2.51 -13.70 -4.63
N ILE A 72 3.80 -13.38 -4.49
CA ILE A 72 4.57 -13.66 -3.28
C ILE A 72 4.44 -12.49 -2.30
N VAL A 73 4.11 -12.77 -1.05
CA VAL A 73 4.18 -11.78 0.04
C VAL A 73 5.49 -11.98 0.79
N HIS A 74 6.19 -10.88 1.07
CA HIS A 74 7.55 -10.77 1.60
C HIS A 74 8.67 -11.14 0.64
N GLY A 75 8.94 -12.44 0.39
CA GLY A 75 10.02 -12.87 -0.49
C GLY A 75 11.44 -12.47 -0.04
N VAL A 76 11.65 -12.21 1.25
CA VAL A 76 12.90 -11.70 1.83
C VAL A 76 14.07 -12.69 1.72
N GLY A 77 13.82 -13.94 2.09
CA GLY A 77 14.81 -15.02 2.12
C GLY A 77 15.08 -15.67 0.77
N VAL A 78 14.39 -15.27 -0.31
CA VAL A 78 14.61 -15.90 -1.62
C VAL A 78 16.02 -15.58 -2.12
N PRO A 79 16.87 -16.59 -2.39
CA PRO A 79 18.22 -16.36 -2.87
C PRO A 79 18.23 -15.65 -4.24
N TYR A 80 19.26 -14.84 -4.48
CA TYR A 80 19.36 -14.08 -5.73
C TYR A 80 19.40 -15.00 -6.95
N GLU A 81 20.13 -16.11 -6.85
CA GLU A 81 20.25 -17.13 -7.88
C GLU A 81 18.90 -17.74 -8.28
N ASP A 82 18.00 -17.95 -7.30
CA ASP A 82 16.66 -18.47 -7.55
C ASP A 82 15.79 -17.45 -8.28
N ILE A 83 15.88 -16.17 -7.88
CA ILE A 83 15.17 -15.06 -8.52
C ILE A 83 15.63 -14.92 -9.98
N MET A 84 16.93 -15.06 -10.26
CA MET A 84 17.46 -15.01 -11.62
C MET A 84 17.01 -16.19 -12.51
N THR A 85 16.42 -17.25 -11.95
CA THR A 85 15.79 -18.31 -12.74
C THR A 85 14.37 -17.98 -13.20
N ILE A 86 13.76 -16.92 -12.66
CA ILE A 86 12.35 -16.55 -12.92
C ILE A 86 12.13 -16.10 -14.36
N ASP A 87 12.99 -15.22 -14.86
CA ASP A 87 12.94 -14.65 -16.23
C ASP A 87 13.06 -15.73 -17.33
N LYS A 88 13.73 -16.84 -17.02
CA LYS A 88 14.02 -17.91 -18.00
C LYS A 88 12.96 -19.00 -18.08
N SER A 89 11.85 -18.87 -17.35
CA SER A 89 10.83 -19.93 -17.25
C SER A 89 9.48 -19.49 -17.79
N ALA A 90 8.74 -20.43 -18.39
CA ALA A 90 7.33 -20.22 -18.76
C ALA A 90 6.42 -20.01 -17.53
N ASP A 91 6.92 -20.37 -16.35
CA ASP A 91 6.24 -20.34 -15.06
C ASP A 91 6.73 -19.15 -14.22
N ARG A 92 6.54 -17.92 -14.74
CA ARG A 92 6.95 -16.68 -14.06
C ARG A 92 5.93 -16.27 -13.01
N VAL A 93 6.38 -15.89 -11.81
CA VAL A 93 5.53 -15.24 -10.81
C VAL A 93 4.92 -13.95 -11.34
N HIS A 94 3.69 -13.65 -10.96
CA HIS A 94 3.00 -12.43 -11.39
C HIS A 94 3.57 -11.17 -10.73
N GLY A 95 3.83 -11.26 -9.43
CA GLY A 95 4.35 -10.14 -8.66
C GLY A 95 4.80 -10.53 -7.26
N THR A 96 5.36 -9.58 -6.56
CA THR A 96 5.80 -9.70 -5.17
C THR A 96 5.39 -8.46 -4.38
N ILE A 97 5.02 -8.65 -3.12
CA ILE A 97 4.62 -7.59 -2.18
C ILE A 97 5.69 -7.53 -1.10
N TRP A 98 6.39 -6.40 -1.04
CA TRP A 98 7.35 -6.12 0.02
C TRP A 98 6.68 -5.28 1.12
N CYS A 99 6.93 -5.65 2.37
CA CYS A 99 6.43 -4.94 3.54
C CYS A 99 7.61 -4.39 4.37
N PRO A 100 8.22 -3.25 3.95
CA PRO A 100 9.47 -2.73 4.49
C PRO A 100 9.55 -2.68 6.01
N THR A 101 8.55 -2.08 6.66
CA THR A 101 8.62 -1.85 8.12
C THR A 101 8.48 -3.16 8.89
N THR A 102 7.64 -4.08 8.43
CA THR A 102 7.50 -5.43 8.99
C THR A 102 8.78 -6.23 8.82
N SER A 103 9.42 -6.19 7.63
CA SER A 103 10.69 -6.89 7.40
C SER A 103 11.79 -6.40 8.32
N GLU A 104 11.91 -5.08 8.52
CA GLU A 104 12.86 -4.51 9.46
C GLU A 104 12.56 -4.92 10.91
N TYR A 105 11.29 -4.83 11.33
CA TYR A 105 10.87 -5.17 12.69
C TYR A 105 11.14 -6.63 13.05
N LEU A 106 10.81 -7.57 12.15
CA LEU A 106 10.92 -9.01 12.42
C LEU A 106 12.34 -9.56 12.20
N LEU A 107 13.10 -9.00 11.27
CA LEU A 107 14.32 -9.63 10.77
C LEU A 107 15.57 -8.77 10.97
N GLY A 108 15.42 -7.49 11.31
CA GLY A 108 16.50 -6.50 11.38
C GLY A 108 17.26 -6.33 10.06
N LYS A 109 16.65 -6.79 8.95
CA LYS A 109 17.20 -6.76 7.59
C LYS A 109 16.06 -6.64 6.59
N SER A 110 16.25 -5.79 5.59
CA SER A 110 15.45 -5.77 4.38
C SER A 110 16.31 -6.09 3.16
N PRO A 111 15.84 -6.89 2.19
CA PRO A 111 16.48 -6.97 0.89
C PRO A 111 16.50 -5.61 0.20
N GLN A 112 17.43 -5.42 -0.74
CA GLN A 112 17.39 -4.30 -1.69
C GLN A 112 16.46 -4.69 -2.85
N TRP A 113 15.36 -3.95 -3.00
CA TRP A 113 14.24 -4.27 -3.90
C TRP A 113 14.14 -3.36 -5.13
N HIS A 114 14.72 -2.15 -5.10
CA HIS A 114 14.58 -1.13 -6.16
C HIS A 114 15.83 -1.02 -7.03
N GLU A 115 15.84 -0.13 -8.02
CA GLU A 115 16.75 -0.10 -9.19
C GLU A 115 18.12 -0.77 -8.98
N GLY A 116 18.34 -1.89 -9.69
CA GLY A 116 19.41 -2.86 -9.42
C GLY A 116 18.98 -4.03 -8.53
N GLY A 117 17.76 -3.99 -8.00
CA GLY A 117 17.20 -4.90 -7.01
C GLY A 117 16.76 -6.24 -7.57
N ARG A 118 16.75 -7.24 -6.69
CA ARG A 118 16.76 -8.67 -7.08
C ARG A 118 15.58 -9.08 -7.97
N TRP A 119 14.37 -8.63 -7.64
CA TRP A 119 13.13 -9.03 -8.32
C TRP A 119 12.80 -8.20 -9.57
N LYS A 120 13.16 -6.91 -9.58
CA LYS A 120 13.01 -6.05 -10.76
C LYS A 120 13.90 -6.54 -11.91
N ASN A 121 15.12 -6.99 -11.60
CA ASN A 121 16.02 -7.58 -12.59
C ASN A 121 15.48 -8.88 -13.21
N ALA A 122 14.43 -9.47 -12.65
CA ALA A 122 13.75 -10.66 -13.17
C ALA A 122 12.38 -10.35 -13.81
N ASP A 123 12.10 -9.09 -14.14
CA ASP A 123 10.84 -8.60 -14.70
C ASP A 123 9.59 -8.97 -13.87
N VAL A 124 9.75 -9.07 -12.55
CA VAL A 124 8.65 -9.31 -11.61
C VAL A 124 8.12 -7.98 -11.07
N ILE A 125 6.80 -7.78 -11.16
CA ILE A 125 6.16 -6.59 -10.60
C ILE A 125 6.33 -6.61 -9.09
N THR A 126 7.04 -5.62 -8.56
CA THR A 126 7.30 -5.48 -7.12
C THR A 126 6.50 -4.30 -6.60
N VAL A 127 5.74 -4.49 -5.53
CA VAL A 127 4.86 -3.48 -4.93
C VAL A 127 5.05 -3.42 -3.42
N LEU A 128 4.55 -2.37 -2.77
CA LEU A 128 4.60 -2.24 -1.32
C LEU A 128 3.28 -2.68 -0.66
N GLY A 129 3.39 -3.19 0.56
CA GLY A 129 2.26 -3.51 1.44
C GLY A 129 2.59 -3.20 2.90
N SER A 130 1.58 -2.95 3.71
CA SER A 130 1.77 -2.71 5.16
C SER A 130 1.79 -3.98 6.00
N ASP A 131 1.33 -5.10 5.45
CA ASP A 131 1.07 -6.33 6.22
C ASP A 131 0.17 -6.07 7.46
N SER A 132 0.60 -6.48 8.66
CA SER A 132 -0.20 -6.49 9.88
C SER A 132 0.04 -5.27 10.76
N ARG A 133 -1.02 -4.77 11.39
CA ARG A 133 -0.95 -3.70 12.41
C ARG A 133 -0.15 -4.06 13.66
N LEU A 134 0.25 -5.32 13.83
CA LEU A 134 1.09 -5.78 14.93
C LEU A 134 2.59 -5.60 14.66
N THR A 135 2.99 -5.58 13.39
CA THR A 135 4.39 -5.61 12.94
C THR A 135 4.76 -4.41 12.07
N SER A 136 3.78 -3.82 11.40
CA SER A 136 3.94 -2.60 10.62
C SER A 136 4.20 -1.38 11.52
N GLU A 137 4.99 -0.42 11.06
CA GLU A 137 5.13 0.88 11.73
C GLU A 137 3.81 1.67 11.72
N GLY A 138 3.01 1.53 10.66
CA GLY A 138 1.75 2.24 10.58
C GLY A 138 0.97 1.99 9.29
N ASP A 139 1.06 2.94 8.37
CA ASP A 139 0.29 2.98 7.12
C ASP A 139 1.21 2.97 5.89
N LEU A 140 0.62 3.04 4.68
CA LEU A 140 1.39 3.02 3.44
C LEU A 140 2.37 4.20 3.28
N LEU A 141 2.17 5.34 3.95
CA LEU A 141 3.15 6.43 3.92
C LEU A 141 4.40 6.08 4.72
N HIS A 142 4.26 5.34 5.82
CA HIS A 142 5.39 4.77 6.56
C HIS A 142 6.14 3.74 5.70
N GLU A 143 5.41 2.88 4.98
CA GLU A 143 6.05 1.92 4.05
C GLU A 143 6.80 2.62 2.92
N LEU A 144 6.24 3.68 2.33
CA LEU A 144 6.95 4.49 1.33
C LEU A 144 8.27 5.05 1.91
N ARG A 145 8.20 5.69 3.08
CA ARG A 145 9.38 6.25 3.76
C ARG A 145 10.44 5.19 4.02
N ALA A 146 10.03 4.04 4.56
CA ALA A 146 10.91 2.92 4.82
C ALA A 146 11.51 2.35 3.53
N ALA A 147 10.74 2.29 2.45
CA ALA A 147 11.21 1.83 1.16
C ALA A 147 12.30 2.76 0.58
N VAL A 148 12.13 4.09 0.66
CA VAL A 148 13.17 5.05 0.26
C VAL A 148 14.44 4.84 1.09
N LYS A 149 14.29 4.76 2.42
CA LYS A 149 15.42 4.58 3.36
C LYS A 149 16.22 3.30 3.08
N ASN A 150 15.54 2.18 2.84
CA ASN A 150 16.16 0.85 2.69
C ASN A 150 16.92 0.66 1.37
N ASN A 151 16.57 1.39 0.31
CA ASN A 151 17.22 1.23 -0.98
C ASN A 151 18.31 2.28 -1.26
N HIS A 152 18.57 3.20 -0.33
CA HIS A 152 19.58 4.26 -0.48
C HIS A 152 19.48 5.01 -1.82
N LEU A 153 18.28 5.15 -2.36
CA LEU A 153 18.06 5.82 -3.63
C LEU A 153 18.00 7.32 -3.40
N ASP A 154 19.12 7.98 -3.67
CA ASP A 154 19.23 9.44 -3.68
C ASP A 154 18.78 9.95 -5.05
N GLY A 155 17.51 10.35 -5.18
CA GLY A 155 17.02 10.93 -6.44
C GLY A 155 15.50 10.94 -6.58
N SER A 156 14.96 12.01 -7.15
CA SER A 156 13.53 12.26 -7.28
C SER A 156 12.81 11.39 -8.33
N ASP A 157 13.53 10.81 -9.30
CA ASP A 157 12.97 9.85 -10.26
C ASP A 157 12.53 8.54 -9.61
N HIS A 158 13.26 8.10 -8.58
CA HIS A 158 12.94 6.86 -7.87
C HIS A 158 11.72 7.01 -6.94
N HIS A 159 11.33 8.23 -6.56
CA HIS A 159 10.17 8.46 -5.70
C HIS A 159 8.84 8.14 -6.40
N TRP A 160 8.72 8.51 -7.67
CA TRP A 160 7.51 8.19 -8.45
C TRP A 160 7.28 6.70 -8.57
N GLN A 161 8.36 5.92 -8.68
CA GLN A 161 8.27 4.46 -8.67
C GLN A 161 7.62 3.93 -7.39
N TYR A 162 7.96 4.46 -6.21
CA TYR A 162 7.32 4.04 -4.97
C TYR A 162 5.83 4.42 -4.91
N ILE A 163 5.46 5.58 -5.47
CA ILE A 163 4.04 5.95 -5.60
C ILE A 163 3.32 4.98 -6.52
N ASP A 164 3.93 4.59 -7.65
CA ASP A 164 3.38 3.57 -8.54
C ASP A 164 3.23 2.22 -7.83
N ASP A 165 4.19 1.85 -6.98
CA ASP A 165 4.19 0.60 -6.22
C ASP A 165 2.99 0.48 -5.27
N VAL A 166 2.46 1.60 -4.76
CA VAL A 166 1.23 1.60 -3.91
C VAL A 166 -0.04 1.99 -4.67
N THR A 167 0.04 2.32 -5.96
CA THR A 167 -1.11 2.75 -6.76
C THR A 167 -1.30 1.85 -7.99
N PHE A 168 -0.72 2.21 -9.12
CA PHE A 168 -0.91 1.52 -10.39
C PHE A 168 -0.33 0.10 -10.37
N LEU A 169 0.92 -0.07 -9.94
CA LEU A 169 1.55 -1.39 -9.94
C LEU A 169 0.87 -2.32 -8.94
N ALA A 170 0.44 -1.79 -7.78
CA ALA A 170 -0.43 -2.53 -6.85
C ALA A 170 -1.71 -3.01 -7.53
N ALA A 171 -2.40 -2.14 -8.29
CA ALA A 171 -3.59 -2.52 -9.06
C ALA A 171 -3.30 -3.65 -10.06
N ARG A 172 -2.14 -3.65 -10.72
CA ARG A 172 -1.70 -4.73 -11.60
C ARG A 172 -1.43 -6.04 -10.85
N VAL A 173 -0.76 -5.98 -9.70
CA VAL A 173 -0.48 -7.17 -8.87
C VAL A 173 -1.77 -7.84 -8.42
N ILE A 174 -2.78 -7.06 -8.01
CA ILE A 174 -4.12 -7.58 -7.67
C ILE A 174 -5.03 -7.83 -8.89
N MET A 175 -4.50 -7.69 -10.11
CA MET A 175 -5.18 -7.91 -11.40
C MET A 175 -6.47 -7.08 -11.59
N LYS A 176 -6.51 -5.86 -11.06
CA LYS A 176 -7.61 -4.92 -11.24
C LYS A 176 -7.27 -3.89 -12.31
N GLN A 177 -8.25 -3.57 -13.15
CA GLN A 177 -8.08 -2.64 -14.28
C GLN A 177 -8.75 -1.29 -14.05
N ASP A 178 -9.61 -1.17 -13.04
CA ASP A 178 -10.51 -0.03 -12.79
C ASP A 178 -10.08 0.84 -11.58
N THR A 179 -8.84 0.65 -11.09
CA THR A 179 -8.29 1.29 -9.89
C THR A 179 -6.79 1.56 -10.06
N GLY A 180 -6.21 2.38 -9.17
CA GLY A 180 -4.80 2.79 -9.23
C GLY A 180 -4.51 3.91 -10.23
N TYR A 181 -5.56 4.47 -10.85
CA TYR A 181 -5.49 5.50 -11.87
C TYR A 181 -6.68 6.45 -11.81
N LEU A 182 -6.46 7.69 -12.25
CA LEU A 182 -7.53 8.63 -12.57
C LEU A 182 -7.82 8.63 -14.06
N LYS A 183 -8.82 7.85 -14.47
CA LYS A 183 -9.28 7.71 -15.85
C LYS A 183 -10.80 7.69 -15.93
N GLN A 184 -11.36 8.11 -17.06
CA GLN A 184 -12.79 8.02 -17.31
C GLN A 184 -13.29 6.58 -17.11
N ASN A 185 -14.46 6.45 -16.47
CA ASN A 185 -15.14 5.18 -16.14
C ASN A 185 -14.42 4.31 -15.09
N PHE A 186 -13.35 4.78 -14.46
CA PHE A 186 -12.68 4.07 -13.36
C PHE A 186 -13.16 4.61 -12.01
N PHE A 187 -12.81 3.92 -10.92
CA PHE A 187 -13.13 4.40 -9.59
C PHE A 187 -12.45 5.75 -9.31
N SER A 188 -13.24 6.70 -8.81
CA SER A 188 -12.73 8.02 -8.38
C SER A 188 -12.17 7.92 -6.97
N ASP A 189 -11.04 7.24 -6.85
CA ASP A 189 -10.26 7.12 -5.62
C ASP A 189 -9.01 7.97 -5.74
N PHE A 190 -8.91 8.98 -4.89
CA PHE A 190 -7.77 9.87 -4.85
C PHE A 190 -7.62 10.52 -3.49
N PHE A 191 -6.47 11.13 -3.28
CA PHE A 191 -6.25 12.05 -2.18
C PHE A 191 -5.80 13.41 -2.72
N VAL A 192 -5.93 14.43 -1.89
CA VAL A 192 -5.41 15.77 -2.15
C VAL A 192 -4.33 16.05 -1.11
N TYR A 193 -3.22 16.59 -1.58
CA TYR A 193 -2.13 17.08 -0.75
C TYR A 193 -2.09 18.61 -0.84
N ASN A 194 -1.91 19.31 0.29
CA ASN A 194 -1.82 20.77 0.27
C ASN A 194 -0.41 21.22 -0.13
N TRP A 195 -0.30 21.89 -1.27
CA TRP A 195 0.98 22.38 -1.80
C TRP A 195 1.68 23.38 -0.88
N LEU A 196 0.95 24.14 -0.04
CA LEU A 196 1.58 25.07 0.90
C LEU A 196 2.33 24.32 2.01
N SER A 197 1.77 23.22 2.50
CA SER A 197 2.42 22.32 3.45
C SER A 197 3.65 21.62 2.83
N LEU A 198 3.61 21.34 1.52
CA LEU A 198 4.75 20.81 0.75
C LEU A 198 5.95 21.77 0.82
N PHE A 199 5.70 23.07 0.65
CA PHE A 199 6.73 24.10 0.61
C PHE A 199 7.42 24.26 1.97
N ASP A 200 6.64 24.27 3.05
CA ASP A 200 7.17 24.34 4.42
C ASP A 200 8.00 23.09 4.79
N HIS A 201 7.58 21.91 4.36
CA HIS A 201 8.35 20.67 4.58
C HIS A 201 9.66 20.63 3.81
N LEU A 202 9.68 21.10 2.56
CA LEU A 202 10.90 21.21 1.75
C LEU A 202 11.89 22.19 2.36
N LEU A 203 11.43 23.32 2.92
CA LEU A 203 12.27 24.28 3.62
C LEU A 203 12.86 23.75 4.94
N GLN A 204 12.14 22.87 5.64
CA GLN A 204 12.59 22.30 6.91
C GLN A 204 13.52 21.10 6.73
N THR A 205 13.38 20.35 5.65
CA THR A 205 14.19 19.15 5.35
C THR A 205 15.46 19.47 4.56
N SER A 206 15.59 20.70 4.05
CA SER A 206 16.71 21.14 3.25
C SER A 206 17.94 21.57 4.07
N ASN A 207 18.99 20.76 3.97
CA ASN A 207 20.36 21.23 3.70
C ASN A 207 20.52 21.58 2.19
N LEU A 208 19.43 21.99 1.52
CA LEU A 208 19.34 22.34 0.10
C LEU A 208 19.57 23.85 -0.04
N ASN A 209 20.78 24.29 0.24
CA ASN A 209 21.24 25.59 -0.21
C ASN A 209 21.37 25.52 -1.74
N LYS A 210 20.38 26.06 -2.46
CA LYS A 210 20.23 26.18 -3.93
C LYS A 210 19.24 25.19 -4.58
N ILE A 211 17.95 25.36 -4.30
CA ILE A 211 16.94 25.10 -5.32
C ILE A 211 16.26 26.43 -5.58
N GLU A 212 16.44 26.96 -6.80
CA GLU A 212 15.82 28.23 -7.18
C GLU A 212 14.32 28.00 -7.43
N LYS A 213 13.53 29.03 -7.15
CA LYS A 213 12.05 28.98 -7.14
C LYS A 213 11.45 28.52 -8.48
N GLU A 214 12.20 28.69 -9.57
CA GLU A 214 11.83 28.32 -10.95
C GLU A 214 11.97 26.80 -11.22
N ASP A 215 12.86 26.09 -10.51
CA ASP A 215 13.05 24.63 -10.65
C ASP A 215 11.91 23.81 -10.00
N LEU A 216 11.23 24.39 -9.01
CA LEU A 216 10.08 23.80 -8.32
C LEU A 216 8.77 23.93 -9.11
N GLU A 217 8.68 24.90 -10.03
CA GLU A 217 7.47 25.14 -10.84
C GLU A 217 7.34 24.18 -12.03
N TYR A 218 8.45 23.59 -12.49
CA TYR A 218 8.48 22.76 -13.71
C TYR A 218 8.93 21.31 -13.51
N SER A 219 9.43 20.94 -12.34
CA SER A 219 9.78 19.54 -12.07
C SER A 219 8.65 18.82 -11.33
N HIS A 220 8.21 17.66 -11.83
CA HIS A 220 7.36 16.73 -11.07
C HIS A 220 8.10 16.11 -9.86
N HIS A 221 9.37 16.45 -9.67
CA HIS A 221 10.32 15.86 -8.73
C HIS A 221 10.06 16.11 -7.23
N PRO A 222 9.62 17.28 -6.74
CA PRO A 222 9.46 17.51 -5.31
C PRO A 222 8.22 16.81 -4.74
N VAL A 223 7.19 16.55 -5.56
CA VAL A 223 5.89 16.06 -5.06
C VAL A 223 5.98 14.62 -4.57
N ALA A 224 6.51 13.71 -5.38
CA ALA A 224 6.64 12.31 -4.99
C ALA A 224 7.61 12.14 -3.82
N ALA A 225 8.70 12.92 -3.82
CA ALA A 225 9.63 12.96 -2.69
C ALA A 225 8.91 13.33 -1.39
N VAL A 226 8.19 14.46 -1.38
CA VAL A 226 7.49 14.91 -0.18
C VAL A 226 6.39 13.93 0.23
N LEU A 227 5.67 13.34 -0.72
CA LEU A 227 4.66 12.33 -0.39
C LEU A 227 5.29 11.11 0.31
N CYS A 228 6.46 10.64 -0.13
CA CYS A 228 7.19 9.56 0.55
C CYS A 228 7.63 9.91 1.98
N TYR A 229 7.78 11.19 2.32
CA TYR A 229 8.14 11.64 3.67
C TYR A 229 6.95 12.17 4.48
N SER A 230 5.79 12.35 3.86
CA SER A 230 4.59 12.89 4.51
C SER A 230 4.03 11.94 5.57
N SER A 231 3.26 12.50 6.48
CA SER A 231 2.40 11.79 7.41
C SER A 231 0.96 11.77 6.88
N ARG A 232 0.14 10.86 7.41
CA ARG A 232 -1.28 10.77 7.03
C ARG A 232 -2.09 12.01 7.39
N SER A 233 -1.66 12.78 8.39
CA SER A 233 -2.33 14.01 8.79
C SER A 233 -2.02 15.17 7.84
N ASP A 234 -1.00 15.05 6.97
CA ASP A 234 -0.70 16.03 5.91
C ASP A 234 -1.64 15.90 4.70
N LEU A 235 -2.39 14.79 4.60
CA LEU A 235 -3.36 14.59 3.53
C LEU A 235 -4.60 15.48 3.75
N ALA A 236 -4.83 16.40 2.82
CA ALA A 236 -5.88 17.41 2.92
C ALA A 236 -7.27 16.85 2.60
N LEU A 237 -7.36 15.78 1.82
CA LEU A 237 -8.62 15.12 1.50
C LEU A 237 -8.36 13.68 1.04
N ILE A 238 -9.20 12.74 1.47
CA ILE A 238 -9.30 11.38 0.95
C ILE A 238 -10.69 11.19 0.34
N VAL A 239 -10.72 10.75 -0.91
CA VAL A 239 -11.94 10.48 -1.66
C VAL A 239 -11.96 9.02 -2.08
N ARG A 240 -13.10 8.36 -1.87
CA ARG A 240 -13.34 6.99 -2.29
C ARG A 240 -14.61 6.92 -3.11
N GLY A 241 -14.52 6.42 -4.34
CA GLY A 241 -15.64 6.31 -5.27
C GLY A 241 -16.33 7.64 -5.54
N GLY A 242 -15.58 8.75 -5.52
CA GLY A 242 -16.10 10.11 -5.67
C GLY A 242 -16.73 10.70 -4.42
N ILE A 243 -16.69 9.99 -3.28
CA ILE A 243 -17.27 10.45 -2.01
C ILE A 243 -16.15 10.84 -1.04
N PRO A 244 -16.06 12.12 -0.61
CA PRO A 244 -15.16 12.55 0.45
C PRO A 244 -15.35 11.75 1.74
N GLN A 245 -14.25 11.23 2.29
CA GLN A 245 -14.25 10.36 3.47
C GLN A 245 -13.66 11.06 4.71
N ILE A 246 -12.47 11.62 4.58
CA ILE A 246 -11.75 12.34 5.64
C ILE A 246 -10.94 13.45 4.98
N GLY A 247 -10.84 14.62 5.60
CA GLY A 247 -10.01 15.70 5.09
C GLY A 247 -9.94 16.87 6.05
N ASP A 248 -9.22 17.90 5.66
CA ASP A 248 -9.18 19.16 6.39
C ASP A 248 -10.60 19.75 6.47
N PRO A 249 -10.98 20.40 7.59
CA PRO A 249 -12.32 20.95 7.75
C PRO A 249 -12.72 21.88 6.60
N GLU A 250 -11.81 22.74 6.14
CA GLU A 250 -12.04 23.65 5.02
C GLU A 250 -12.22 22.94 3.66
N MET A 251 -11.53 21.82 3.45
CA MET A 251 -11.66 21.02 2.24
C MET A 251 -12.99 20.26 2.23
N MET A 252 -13.35 19.67 3.36
CA MET A 252 -14.65 18.99 3.52
C MET A 252 -15.83 19.95 3.43
N ALA A 253 -15.68 21.20 3.88
CA ALA A 253 -16.73 22.23 3.79
C ALA A 253 -17.13 22.57 2.34
N LYS A 254 -16.28 22.28 1.35
CA LYS A 254 -16.59 22.42 -0.08
C LYS A 254 -17.64 21.40 -0.57
N PHE A 255 -17.98 20.41 0.25
CA PHE A 255 -18.97 19.38 -0.02
C PHE A 255 -20.16 19.47 0.95
N PRO A 256 -21.00 20.51 0.87
CA PRO A 256 -22.04 20.78 1.87
C PRO A 256 -23.14 19.70 1.94
N HIS A 257 -23.22 18.84 0.93
CA HIS A 257 -24.12 17.68 0.89
C HIS A 257 -23.59 16.48 1.70
N ILE A 258 -22.32 16.48 2.08
CA ILE A 258 -21.70 15.44 2.92
C ILE A 258 -21.75 15.90 4.37
N GLN A 259 -22.57 15.23 5.18
CA GLN A 259 -22.54 15.45 6.63
C GLN A 259 -21.22 14.92 7.21
N THR A 260 -20.57 15.72 8.05
CA THR A 260 -19.30 15.38 8.69
C THR A 260 -19.38 15.38 10.21
N VAL A 261 -18.36 14.79 10.83
CA VAL A 261 -18.06 14.83 12.27
C VAL A 261 -16.66 15.40 12.41
N GLU A 262 -16.48 16.35 13.32
CA GLU A 262 -15.17 16.87 13.69
C GLU A 262 -14.29 15.76 14.27
N ALA A 263 -13.00 15.80 14.02
CA ALA A 263 -12.03 14.85 14.51
C ALA A 263 -10.65 15.49 14.62
N THR A 264 -9.72 14.83 15.29
CA THR A 264 -8.28 15.10 15.19
C THR A 264 -7.58 13.83 14.68
N LEU A 265 -6.57 14.00 13.82
CA LEU A 265 -5.69 12.94 13.34
C LEU A 265 -4.25 13.38 13.58
N ASP A 266 -3.55 12.70 14.48
CA ASP A 266 -2.19 13.04 14.93
C ASP A 266 -2.08 14.49 15.41
N GLY A 267 -3.11 14.96 16.13
CA GLY A 267 -3.23 16.33 16.62
C GLY A 267 -3.71 17.36 15.59
N VAL A 268 -3.83 16.98 14.30
CA VAL A 268 -4.30 17.88 13.23
C VAL A 268 -5.82 17.81 13.11
N PRO A 269 -6.55 18.94 13.10
CA PRO A 269 -7.99 18.95 12.90
C PRO A 269 -8.40 18.32 11.56
N LYS A 270 -9.42 17.46 11.59
CA LYS A 270 -10.03 16.81 10.42
C LYS A 270 -11.55 16.85 10.52
N ALA A 271 -12.21 16.67 9.38
CA ALA A 271 -13.63 16.39 9.28
C ALA A 271 -13.83 15.04 8.58
N ILE A 272 -14.63 14.15 9.19
CA ILE A 272 -14.84 12.78 8.73
C ILE A 272 -16.30 12.62 8.30
N ASN A 273 -16.52 12.00 7.14
CA ASN A 273 -17.84 11.62 6.66
C ASN A 273 -18.62 10.87 7.76
N ILE A 274 -19.86 11.30 8.03
CA ILE A 274 -20.68 10.77 9.12
C ILE A 274 -20.84 9.24 9.08
N HIS A 275 -20.85 8.63 7.90
CA HIS A 275 -20.98 7.19 7.75
C HIS A 275 -19.71 6.47 8.20
N LEU A 276 -18.54 6.98 7.79
CA LEU A 276 -17.24 6.48 8.22
C LEU A 276 -17.03 6.71 9.72
N ALA A 277 -17.34 7.91 10.24
CA ALA A 277 -17.24 8.21 11.67
C ALA A 277 -18.07 7.25 12.53
N ARG A 278 -19.30 6.93 12.09
CA ARG A 278 -20.16 5.94 12.77
C ARG A 278 -19.60 4.53 12.72
N GLN A 279 -18.86 4.15 11.67
CA GLN A 279 -18.19 2.86 11.60
C GLN A 279 -17.01 2.82 12.56
N ILE A 280 -16.13 3.82 12.51
CA ILE A 280 -14.97 3.96 13.41
C ILE A 280 -15.40 3.92 14.87
N ALA A 281 -16.49 4.62 15.24
CA ALA A 281 -17.00 4.61 16.60
C ALA A 281 -17.46 3.23 17.09
N ARG A 282 -17.91 2.35 16.18
CA ARG A 282 -18.30 0.97 16.48
C ARG A 282 -17.13 -0.01 16.48
N CYS A 283 -15.98 0.37 15.93
CA CYS A 283 -14.79 -0.46 15.95
C CYS A 283 -14.25 -0.59 17.38
N SER A 284 -13.96 -1.83 17.78
CA SER A 284 -13.28 -2.14 19.04
C SER A 284 -11.81 -1.74 19.01
N LEU A 285 -11.17 -1.90 17.85
CA LEU A 285 -9.83 -1.41 17.59
C LEU A 285 -9.86 0.12 17.43
N LYS A 286 -9.00 0.79 18.20
CA LYS A 286 -8.82 2.25 18.13
C LYS A 286 -7.54 2.54 17.37
N GLU A 287 -7.67 3.39 16.36
CA GLU A 287 -6.52 3.88 15.61
C GLU A 287 -5.79 4.92 16.47
N PRO A 288 -4.53 4.70 16.84
CA PRO A 288 -3.76 5.69 17.60
C PRO A 288 -3.76 7.03 16.89
N GLY A 289 -3.79 8.14 17.62
CA GLY A 289 -3.79 9.49 17.05
C GLY A 289 -5.10 9.94 16.39
N LEU A 290 -6.09 9.07 16.20
CA LEU A 290 -7.41 9.44 15.68
C LEU A 290 -8.43 9.61 16.82
N GLU A 291 -8.95 10.82 16.99
CA GLU A 291 -9.97 11.13 17.98
C GLU A 291 -11.22 11.70 17.31
N LEU A 292 -12.39 11.10 17.58
CA LEU A 292 -13.66 11.58 17.04
C LEU A 292 -14.33 12.56 18.00
N GLY A 293 -14.84 13.65 17.44
CA GLY A 293 -15.77 14.54 18.11
C GLY A 293 -17.16 13.92 18.28
N VAL A 294 -18.12 14.74 18.71
CA VAL A 294 -19.48 14.29 19.02
C VAL A 294 -20.22 13.87 17.74
N ILE A 295 -20.58 12.60 17.64
CA ILE A 295 -21.37 12.07 16.52
C ILE A 295 -22.86 12.41 16.70
N PRO A 296 -23.48 13.15 15.77
CA PRO A 296 -24.91 13.44 15.84
C PRO A 296 -25.76 12.16 15.84
N LYS A 297 -26.73 12.10 16.77
CA LYS A 297 -27.75 11.03 16.82
C LYS A 297 -28.52 11.00 15.51
N ARG A 298 -28.86 9.80 15.02
CA ARG A 298 -29.78 9.65 13.87
C ARG A 298 -31.12 10.27 14.25
N ARG A 299 -31.56 11.29 13.52
CA ARG A 299 -32.95 11.74 13.58
C ARG A 299 -33.79 10.69 12.86
N PHE A 300 -34.58 9.93 13.61
CA PHE A 300 -35.66 9.15 13.01
C PHE A 300 -36.76 10.15 12.64
N PHE A 301 -36.95 10.38 11.34
CA PHE A 301 -38.21 10.96 10.89
C PHE A 301 -39.27 9.88 11.09
N VAL A 302 -40.12 10.07 12.10
CA VAL A 302 -41.39 9.36 12.19
C VAL A 302 -42.24 9.93 11.06
N LEU A 303 -42.40 9.15 9.99
CA LEU A 303 -43.40 9.39 8.94
C LEU A 303 -44.79 9.05 9.47
#